data_AF-A0A1B7W5M7-F1
#
_entry.id   AF-A0A1B7W5M7-F1
#
_cell.length_a   1.000
_cell.length_b   1.000
_cell.length_c   1.000
_cell.angle_alpha   90.00
_cell.angle_beta   90.00
_cell.angle_gamma   90.00
#
_symmetry.space_group_name_H-M   'P 1'
#
loop_
_entity.id
_entity.type
_entity.pdbx_description
1 polymer ?
#
loop_
_entity_poly.entity_id
_entity_poly.type
_entity_poly.pdbx_seq_one_letter_code
_entity_poly.pdbx_strand_id
1 'polypeptide(L)'
;MGWKAIARYATGTSHKEQKIPCQDCGNYRIFNDVIVGAVADGAGSAKYSHFGSELAVKTVIKCFADINELPDQQGFSQPLNQEEAKEVFTKFVKEVIRAFNEKADNKGYSVSDLACTLLVFIATPE
;
A
#
# COMPACT_ATOMS: atom_id res chain seq x y z
N MET A 1 -11.10 15.63 17.70
CA MET A 1 -11.94 14.91 16.71
C MET A 1 -11.03 13.97 15.95
N GLY A 2 -11.43 12.72 15.76
CA GLY A 2 -10.58 11.71 15.10
C GLY A 2 -10.75 11.67 13.58
N TRP A 3 -9.79 11.07 12.89
CA TRP A 3 -9.87 10.81 11.45
C TRP A 3 -11.08 9.96 11.10
N LYS A 4 -11.68 10.25 9.94
CA LYS A 4 -12.69 9.40 9.30
C LYS A 4 -12.29 9.22 7.85
N ALA A 5 -12.18 7.97 7.41
CA ALA A 5 -11.75 7.65 6.05
C ALA A 5 -12.61 6.53 5.45
N ILE A 6 -12.66 6.48 4.13
CA ILE A 6 -13.33 5.44 3.36
C ILE A 6 -12.41 5.07 2.20
N ALA A 7 -12.15 3.77 2.03
CA ALA A 7 -11.51 3.23 0.84
C ALA A 7 -12.53 2.34 0.09
N ARG A 8 -12.64 2.60 -1.21
CA ARG A 8 -13.49 1.87 -2.14
C ARG A 8 -12.79 1.80 -3.49
N TYR A 9 -12.96 0.67 -4.16
CA TYR A 9 -12.49 0.41 -5.51
C TYR A 9 -13.50 -0.55 -6.16
N ALA A 10 -13.60 -0.51 -7.49
CA ALA A 10 -14.61 -1.27 -8.22
C ALA A 10 -14.10 -1.62 -9.63
N THR A 11 -14.53 -2.76 -10.14
CA THR A 11 -14.23 -3.16 -11.52
C THR A 11 -15.00 -2.29 -12.51
N GLY A 12 -14.28 -1.65 -13.44
CA GLY A 12 -14.86 -0.91 -14.56
C GLY A 12 -15.69 -1.82 -15.49
N THR A 13 -16.58 -1.20 -16.28
CA THR A 13 -17.49 -1.93 -17.19
C THR A 13 -16.74 -2.75 -18.24
N SER A 14 -15.74 -2.17 -18.89
CA SER A 14 -14.88 -2.88 -19.87
C SER A 14 -14.18 -4.10 -19.27
N HIS A 15 -13.67 -3.99 -18.04
CA HIS A 15 -13.05 -5.13 -17.35
C HIS A 15 -14.06 -6.24 -17.06
N LYS A 16 -15.31 -5.89 -16.68
CA LYS A 16 -16.37 -6.88 -16.47
C LYS A 16 -16.71 -7.63 -17.76
N GLU A 17 -16.84 -6.92 -18.87
CA GLU A 17 -17.11 -7.51 -20.19
C GLU A 17 -16.01 -8.49 -20.60
N GLN A 18 -14.76 -8.14 -20.33
CA GLN A 18 -13.58 -8.95 -20.66
C GLN A 18 -13.22 -9.99 -19.58
N LYS A 19 -14.00 -10.09 -18.50
CA LYS A 19 -13.72 -10.95 -17.33
C LYS A 19 -12.34 -10.71 -16.70
N ILE A 20 -11.86 -9.48 -16.77
CA ILE A 20 -10.62 -9.03 -16.13
C ILE A 20 -10.94 -8.66 -14.67
N PRO A 21 -10.17 -9.15 -13.67
CA PRO A 21 -10.37 -8.79 -12.27
C PRO A 21 -10.14 -7.28 -12.05
N CYS A 22 -10.66 -6.74 -10.94
CA CYS A 22 -10.32 -5.36 -10.54
C CYS A 22 -8.81 -5.29 -10.27
N GLN A 23 -8.12 -4.34 -10.89
CA GLN A 23 -6.69 -4.11 -10.72
C GLN A 23 -6.40 -3.00 -9.71
N ASP A 24 -7.42 -2.27 -9.30
CA ASP A 24 -7.33 -1.20 -8.30
C ASP A 24 -7.41 -1.79 -6.90
N CYS A 25 -6.62 -1.24 -5.99
CA CYS A 25 -6.74 -1.50 -4.56
C CYS A 25 -6.56 -0.20 -3.77
N GLY A 26 -7.31 -0.08 -2.68
CA GLY A 26 -7.15 1.02 -1.73
C GLY A 26 -7.46 0.56 -0.32
N ASN A 27 -6.67 1.02 0.64
CA ASN A 27 -6.90 0.73 2.05
C ASN A 27 -6.31 1.83 2.94
N TYR A 28 -6.75 1.87 4.18
CA TYR A 28 -6.23 2.80 5.18
C TYR A 28 -6.24 2.14 6.57
N ARG A 29 -5.49 2.71 7.50
CA ARG A 29 -5.57 2.37 8.92
C ARG A 29 -5.38 3.61 9.77
N ILE A 30 -6.20 3.74 10.80
CA ILE A 30 -6.18 4.84 11.77
C ILE A 30 -5.62 4.30 13.08
N PHE A 31 -4.67 5.03 13.67
CA PHE A 31 -4.06 4.76 14.96
C PHE A 31 -4.21 6.03 15.81
N ASN A 32 -5.17 6.04 16.73
CA ASN A 32 -5.54 7.22 17.51
C ASN A 32 -5.82 8.44 16.60
N ASP A 33 -4.85 9.34 16.50
CA ASP A 33 -4.86 10.63 15.83
C ASP A 33 -3.95 10.66 14.58
N VAL A 34 -3.47 9.49 14.15
CA VAL A 34 -2.68 9.29 12.94
C VAL A 34 -3.43 8.41 11.95
N ILE A 35 -3.29 8.71 10.66
CA ILE A 35 -3.81 7.86 9.59
C ILE A 35 -2.74 7.60 8.53
N VAL A 36 -2.67 6.35 8.07
CA VAL A 36 -1.98 5.95 6.85
C VAL A 36 -3.00 5.49 5.83
N GLY A 37 -2.81 5.87 4.58
CA GLY A 37 -3.61 5.37 3.46
C GLY A 37 -2.74 5.06 2.27
N ALA A 38 -3.15 4.05 1.51
CA ALA A 38 -2.46 3.65 0.29
C ALA A 38 -3.48 3.27 -0.80
N VAL A 39 -3.14 3.61 -2.04
CA VAL A 39 -3.85 3.19 -3.24
C VAL A 39 -2.85 2.69 -4.29
N ALA A 40 -3.27 1.70 -5.08
CA ALA A 40 -2.48 1.12 -6.14
C ALA A 40 -3.38 0.75 -7.32
N ASP A 41 -2.88 0.94 -8.53
CA ASP A 41 -3.51 0.53 -9.80
C ASP A 41 -2.58 -0.47 -10.49
N GLY A 42 -3.06 -1.70 -10.62
CA GLY A 42 -2.35 -2.78 -11.29
C GLY A 42 -2.22 -2.54 -12.79
N ALA A 43 -1.00 -2.67 -13.33
CA ALA A 43 -0.77 -2.46 -14.75
C ALA A 43 -1.59 -3.46 -15.59
N GLY A 44 -2.33 -2.94 -16.58
CA GLY A 44 -3.13 -3.75 -17.51
C GLY A 44 -2.31 -4.76 -18.32
N SER A 45 -1.02 -4.49 -18.51
CA SER A 45 -0.07 -5.37 -19.20
C SER A 45 0.47 -6.52 -18.33
N ALA A 46 0.29 -6.45 -17.00
CA ALA A 46 0.85 -7.41 -16.06
C ALA A 46 -0.21 -8.45 -15.64
N LYS A 47 0.12 -9.73 -15.85
CA LYS A 47 -0.85 -10.84 -15.77
C LYS A 47 -1.51 -11.00 -14.40
N TYR A 48 -0.78 -10.69 -13.33
CA TYR A 48 -1.21 -10.85 -11.95
C TYR A 48 -1.28 -9.52 -11.20
N SER A 49 -1.49 -8.41 -11.92
CA SER A 49 -1.43 -7.07 -11.35
C SER A 49 -2.50 -6.77 -10.29
N HIS A 50 -3.66 -7.44 -10.33
CA HIS A 50 -4.67 -7.41 -9.27
C HIS A 50 -4.14 -7.96 -7.93
N PHE A 51 -3.27 -8.98 -7.97
CA PHE A 51 -2.56 -9.44 -6.77
C PHE A 51 -1.43 -8.48 -6.39
N GLY A 52 -0.77 -7.88 -7.37
CA GLY A 52 0.28 -6.88 -7.16
C GLY A 52 -0.22 -5.66 -6.40
N SER A 53 -1.28 -5.02 -6.88
CA SER A 53 -1.87 -3.83 -6.24
C SER A 53 -2.41 -4.14 -4.84
N GLU A 54 -3.07 -5.28 -4.65
CA GLU A 54 -3.54 -5.74 -3.34
C GLU A 54 -2.36 -5.95 -2.37
N LEU A 55 -1.31 -6.64 -2.83
CA LEU A 55 -0.14 -6.93 -2.00
C LEU A 55 0.62 -5.65 -1.63
N ALA A 56 0.76 -4.70 -2.56
CA ALA A 56 1.43 -3.43 -2.30
C ALA A 56 0.70 -2.64 -1.21
N VAL A 57 -0.61 -2.44 -1.36
CA VAL A 57 -1.43 -1.72 -0.38
C VAL A 57 -1.39 -2.40 0.99
N LYS A 58 -1.60 -3.72 1.06
CA LYS A 58 -1.56 -4.45 2.34
C LYS A 58 -0.19 -4.37 3.02
N THR A 59 0.89 -4.45 2.24
CA THR A 59 2.26 -4.38 2.77
C THR A 59 2.55 -3.02 3.37
N VAL A 60 2.13 -1.92 2.74
CA VAL A 60 2.27 -0.57 3.30
C VAL A 60 1.52 -0.44 4.63
N ILE A 61 0.24 -0.83 4.66
CA ILE A 61 -0.58 -0.72 5.89
C ILE A 61 0.01 -1.55 7.03
N LYS A 62 0.52 -2.74 6.72
CA LYS A 62 1.20 -3.58 7.71
C LYS A 62 2.51 -2.95 8.19
N CYS A 63 3.37 -2.53 7.27
CA CYS A 63 4.67 -1.93 7.59
C CYS A 63 4.50 -0.68 8.46
N PHE A 64 3.52 0.17 8.15
CA PHE A 64 3.19 1.32 9.00
C PHE A 64 2.74 0.90 10.40
N ALA A 65 1.87 -0.11 10.51
CA ALA A 65 1.43 -0.63 11.81
C ALA A 65 2.62 -1.12 12.65
N ASP A 66 3.50 -1.91 12.03
CA ASP A 66 4.68 -2.47 12.68
C ASP A 66 5.64 -1.37 13.16
N ILE A 67 5.72 -0.22 12.47
CA ILE A 67 6.52 0.93 12.91
C ILE A 67 5.83 1.67 14.05
N ASN A 68 4.53 1.95 13.92
CA ASN A 68 3.81 2.80 14.86
C ASN A 68 3.48 2.11 16.19
N GLU A 69 3.45 0.77 16.23
CA GLU A 69 3.18 -0.02 17.43
C GLU A 69 4.47 -0.36 18.23
N LEU A 70 5.67 0.07 17.78
CA LEU A 70 6.92 -0.20 18.50
C LEU A 70 7.04 0.62 19.80
N PRO A 71 7.28 -0.03 20.96
CA PRO A 71 7.27 0.65 22.27
C PRO A 71 8.37 1.69 22.47
N ASP A 72 9.51 1.55 21.78
CA ASP A 72 10.69 2.42 21.94
C ASP A 72 10.78 3.53 20.88
N GLN A 73 9.86 3.56 19.91
CA GLN A 73 9.80 4.64 18.93
C GLN A 73 8.74 5.64 19.36
N GLN A 74 9.12 6.92 19.42
CA GLN A 74 8.16 8.01 19.38
C GLN A 74 7.40 7.82 18.07
N GLY A 75 6.20 7.27 18.13
CA GLY A 75 5.39 6.94 16.95
C GLY A 75 5.12 8.17 16.10
N PHE A 76 4.21 8.06 15.14
CA PHE A 76 3.86 9.18 14.26
C PHE A 76 3.02 10.26 14.98
N SER A 77 3.44 10.76 16.14
CA SER A 77 2.70 11.74 16.95
C SER A 77 2.90 13.19 16.52
N GLN A 78 3.79 13.44 15.55
CA GLN A 78 4.10 14.77 15.01
C GLN A 78 4.37 14.67 13.50
N PRO A 79 4.23 15.78 12.75
CA PRO A 79 4.54 15.79 11.33
C PRO A 79 5.97 15.36 11.05
N LEU A 80 6.14 14.48 10.06
CA LEU A 80 7.46 14.07 9.60
C LEU A 80 8.14 15.21 8.85
N ASN A 81 9.40 15.46 9.17
CA ASN A 81 10.22 16.30 8.31
C ASN A 81 10.57 15.55 7.01
N GLN A 82 11.19 16.26 6.07
CA GLN A 82 11.46 15.72 4.73
C GLN A 82 12.38 14.49 4.74
N GLU A 83 13.38 14.43 5.63
CA GLU A 83 14.29 13.28 5.72
C GLU A 83 13.60 12.08 6.37
N GLU A 84 12.87 12.28 7.46
CA GLU A 84 12.08 11.23 8.11
C GLU A 84 11.03 10.64 7.15
N ALA A 85 10.32 11.49 6.42
CA ALA A 85 9.36 11.07 5.41
C ALA A 85 10.05 10.23 4.34
N LYS A 86 11.20 10.68 3.83
CA LYS A 86 11.97 9.95 2.81
C LYS A 86 12.41 8.58 3.32
N GLU A 87 12.87 8.47 4.57
CA GLU A 87 13.24 7.19 5.17
C GLU A 87 12.05 6.23 5.26
N VAL A 88 10.91 6.71 5.78
CA VAL A 88 9.69 5.91 5.95
C VAL A 88 9.14 5.45 4.60
N PHE A 89 8.99 6.34 3.62
CA PHE A 89 8.50 5.97 2.29
C PHE A 89 9.47 5.06 1.54
N THR A 90 10.79 5.24 1.71
CA THR A 90 11.79 4.33 1.15
C THR A 90 11.65 2.93 1.76
N LYS A 91 11.40 2.84 3.08
CA LYS A 91 11.16 1.56 3.76
C LYS A 91 9.90 0.88 3.22
N PHE A 92 8.81 1.61 2.98
CA PHE A 92 7.60 1.04 2.36
C PHE A 92 7.87 0.44 0.99
N VAL A 93 8.56 1.18 0.11
CA VAL A 93 8.89 0.69 -1.23
C VAL A 93 9.75 -0.57 -1.15
N LYS A 94 10.77 -0.59 -0.27
CA LYS A 94 11.62 -1.77 -0.06
C LYS A 94 10.83 -2.98 0.42
N GLU A 95 9.91 -2.81 1.37
CA GLU A 95 9.06 -3.90 1.87
C GLU A 95 8.09 -4.42 0.81
N VAL A 96 7.52 -3.53 -0.01
CA VAL A 96 6.67 -3.93 -1.15
C VAL A 96 7.48 -4.73 -2.17
N ILE A 97 8.68 -4.28 -2.53
CA ILE A 97 9.56 -5.01 -3.44
C ILE A 97 9.93 -6.38 -2.85
N ARG A 98 10.27 -6.46 -1.56
CA ARG A 98 10.54 -7.74 -0.88
C ARG A 98 9.34 -8.68 -0.97
N ALA A 99 8.15 -8.19 -0.64
CA ALA A 99 6.91 -8.97 -0.70
C ALA A 99 6.60 -9.45 -2.13
N PHE A 100 6.87 -8.63 -3.15
CA PHE A 100 6.70 -9.00 -4.55
C PHE A 100 7.64 -10.13 -4.96
N ASN A 101 8.92 -10.04 -4.59
CA ASN A 101 9.89 -11.12 -4.86
C ASN A 101 9.44 -12.42 -4.18
N GLU A 102 9.10 -12.38 -2.89
CA GLU A 102 8.61 -13.55 -2.16
C GLU A 102 7.35 -14.15 -2.80
N LYS A 103 6.42 -13.31 -3.24
CA LYS A 103 5.19 -13.78 -3.90
C LYS A 103 5.48 -14.40 -5.27
N ALA A 104 6.37 -13.79 -6.05
CA ALA A 104 6.76 -14.24 -7.36
C ALA A 104 7.48 -15.59 -7.28
N ASP A 105 8.46 -15.73 -6.37
CA ASP A 105 9.21 -16.97 -6.16
C ASP A 105 8.29 -18.12 -5.73
N ASN A 106 7.40 -17.88 -4.76
CA ASN A 106 6.47 -18.89 -4.25
C ASN A 106 5.45 -19.38 -5.29
N LYS A 107 5.23 -18.62 -6.37
CA LYS A 107 4.23 -18.92 -7.40
C LYS A 107 4.82 -19.18 -8.78
N GLY A 108 6.14 -19.02 -8.95
CA GLY A 108 6.82 -19.15 -10.23
C GLY A 108 6.45 -18.04 -11.22
N TYR A 109 6.21 -16.82 -10.73
CA TYR A 109 5.92 -15.64 -11.57
C TYR A 109 7.18 -14.81 -11.81
N SER A 110 7.15 -13.92 -12.80
CA SER A 110 8.06 -12.78 -12.79
C SER A 110 7.54 -11.72 -11.83
N VAL A 111 8.43 -10.97 -11.18
CA VAL A 111 8.06 -9.78 -10.40
C VAL A 111 7.30 -8.77 -11.27
N SER A 112 7.63 -8.66 -12.56
CA SER A 112 6.93 -7.79 -13.50
C SER A 112 5.47 -8.18 -13.72
N ASP A 113 5.08 -9.43 -13.45
CA ASP A 113 3.68 -9.87 -13.55
C ASP A 113 2.81 -9.27 -12.44
N LEU A 114 3.42 -8.72 -11.39
CA LEU A 114 2.76 -8.06 -10.26
C LEU A 114 2.80 -6.53 -10.39
N ALA A 115 3.23 -5.97 -11.53
CA ALA A 115 3.43 -4.53 -11.67
C ALA A 115 2.16 -3.72 -11.35
N CYS A 116 2.33 -2.67 -10.55
CA CYS A 116 1.29 -1.71 -10.20
C CYS A 116 1.91 -0.35 -9.87
N THR A 117 1.09 0.70 -9.87
CA THR A 117 1.43 1.98 -9.22
C THR A 117 1.32 1.84 -7.71
N LEU A 118 1.83 2.82 -6.96
CA LEU A 118 1.62 2.92 -5.52
C LEU A 118 1.67 4.38 -5.09
N LEU A 119 0.61 4.85 -4.45
CA LEU A 119 0.53 6.15 -3.78
C LEU A 119 0.22 5.92 -2.31
N VAL A 120 1.00 6.54 -1.43
CA VAL A 120 0.87 6.43 0.03
C VAL A 120 0.84 7.82 0.63
N PHE A 121 0.02 8.02 1.66
CA PHE A 121 0.07 9.20 2.51
C PHE A 121 0.09 8.80 3.99
N ILE A 122 0.67 9.68 4.81
CA ILE A 122 0.58 9.66 6.27
C ILE A 122 0.10 11.05 6.68
N ALA A 123 -0.90 11.12 7.55
CA ALA A 123 -1.35 12.37 8.17
C ALA A 123 -1.32 12.23 9.69
N THR A 124 -0.71 13.20 10.35
CA THR A 124 -0.54 13.28 11.81
C THR A 124 -1.28 14.51 12.34
N PRO A 125 -1.45 14.64 13.66
CA PRO A 125 -1.78 15.91 14.29
C PRO A 125 -0.69 16.96 14.03
N GLU A 126 -1.05 18.23 14.24
CA GLU A 126 -0.10 19.34 14.32
C GLU A 126 0.70 19.31 15.63
#